data_AF-A0A075JCQ3-F1
#
_entry.id   AF-A0A075JCQ3-F1
#
_cell.length_a   1.000
_cell.length_b   1.000
_cell.length_c   1.000
_cell.angle_alpha   90.00
_cell.angle_beta   90.00
_cell.angle_gamma   90.00
#
_symmetry.space_group_name_H-M   'P 1'
#
loop_
_entity.id
_entity.type
_entity.pdbx_description
1 polymer ?
#
loop_
_entity_poly.entity_id
_entity_poly.type
_entity_poly.pdbx_seq_one_letter_code
_entity_poly.pdbx_strand_id
1 'polypeptide(L)'
;MEAIAAGNVTLLQFLRRESGRIPNRAYVLARTIAQHLDDVVADPSAHLLDVGSRITLERMATTHLPDTINAYLAARTMPDADELLVEQLATLEVAASKAAARSIEAARDAFLIQGSFLEDKYGSFHV
;
A
#
# COMPACT_ATOMS: atom_id res chain seq x y z
N MET A 1 10.20 -5.41 -0.84
CA MET A 1 10.16 -4.30 0.13
C MET A 1 10.91 -3.08 -0.36
N GLU A 2 12.17 -3.22 -0.78
CA GLU A 2 12.98 -2.11 -1.31
C GLU A 2 12.32 -1.37 -2.50
N ALA A 3 11.72 -2.10 -3.44
CA ALA A 3 10.99 -1.51 -4.56
C ALA A 3 9.76 -0.67 -4.12
N ILE A 4 9.00 -1.14 -3.12
CA ILE A 4 7.87 -0.41 -2.56
C ILE A 4 8.36 0.87 -1.88
N ALA A 5 9.43 0.77 -1.08
CA ALA A 5 10.02 1.91 -0.39
C ALA A 5 10.55 2.98 -1.38
N ALA A 6 11.33 2.57 -2.39
CA ALA A 6 11.84 3.47 -3.41
C ALA A 6 10.72 4.12 -4.24
N GLY A 7 9.69 3.32 -4.59
CA GLY A 7 8.48 3.81 -5.24
C GLY A 7 7.76 4.85 -4.39
N ASN A 8 7.58 4.59 -3.09
CA ASN A 8 6.89 5.50 -2.18
C ASN A 8 7.63 6.83 -1.98
N VAL A 9 8.97 6.80 -1.88
CA VAL A 9 9.79 8.01 -1.84
C VAL A 9 9.58 8.86 -3.10
N THR A 10 9.63 8.21 -4.27
CA THR A 10 9.39 8.87 -5.57
C THR A 10 7.99 9.46 -5.65
N LEU A 11 6.99 8.71 -5.19
CA LEU A 11 5.59 9.15 -5.11
C LEU A 11 5.42 10.37 -4.19
N LEU A 12 6.02 10.37 -3.00
CA LEU A 12 5.92 11.51 -2.08
C LEU A 12 6.58 12.78 -2.66
N GLN A 13 7.68 12.64 -3.40
CA GLN A 13 8.29 13.75 -4.13
C GLN A 13 7.37 14.26 -5.24
N PHE A 14 6.76 13.35 -5.99
CA PHE A 14 5.76 13.67 -7.01
C PHE A 14 4.56 14.43 -6.41
N LEU A 15 3.96 13.93 -5.33
CA LEU A 15 2.82 14.57 -4.66
C LEU A 15 3.16 15.96 -4.15
N ARG A 16 4.35 16.15 -3.56
CA ARG A 16 4.81 17.48 -3.12
C ARG A 16 4.88 18.46 -4.30
N ARG A 17 5.44 18.03 -5.43
CA ARG A 17 5.56 18.86 -6.64
C ARG A 17 4.20 19.26 -7.21
N GLU A 18 3.24 18.35 -7.20
CA GLU A 18 1.90 18.59 -7.77
C GLU A 18 0.87 19.11 -6.75
N SER A 19 1.26 19.36 -5.50
CA SER A 19 0.35 19.70 -4.38
C SER A 19 -0.58 20.90 -4.64
N GLY A 20 -0.14 21.91 -5.39
CA GLY A 20 -0.95 23.06 -5.77
C GLY A 20 -1.83 22.86 -7.01
N ARG A 21 -1.75 21.69 -7.65
CA ARG A 21 -2.42 21.38 -8.92
C ARG A 21 -3.46 20.27 -8.80
N ILE A 22 -3.56 19.65 -7.62
CA ILE A 22 -4.54 18.60 -7.34
C ILE A 22 -5.50 19.06 -6.24
N PRO A 23 -6.77 18.63 -6.27
CA PRO A 23 -7.74 18.98 -5.24
C PRO A 23 -7.29 18.45 -3.87
N ASN A 24 -7.50 19.23 -2.81
CA ASN A 24 -7.05 18.87 -1.46
C ASN A 24 -7.55 17.48 -1.02
N ARG A 25 -8.80 17.12 -1.34
CA ARG A 25 -9.36 15.81 -1.00
C ARG A 25 -8.60 14.67 -1.68
N ALA A 26 -8.24 14.86 -2.95
CA ALA A 26 -7.42 13.91 -3.69
C ALA A 26 -5.99 13.82 -3.12
N TYR A 27 -5.39 14.95 -2.76
CA TYR A 27 -4.07 14.98 -2.11
C TYR A 27 -4.05 14.17 -0.81
N VAL A 28 -5.07 14.34 0.04
CA VAL A 28 -5.20 13.59 1.29
C VAL A 28 -5.30 12.09 1.02
N LEU A 29 -6.15 11.66 0.08
CA LEU A 29 -6.28 10.24 -0.28
C LEU A 29 -4.96 9.66 -0.79
N ALA A 30 -4.26 10.38 -1.67
CA ALA A 30 -2.97 9.95 -2.18
C ALA A 30 -1.91 9.85 -1.06
N ARG A 31 -1.95 10.76 -0.08
CA ARG A 31 -1.06 10.69 1.09
C ARG A 31 -1.41 9.53 2.02
N THR A 32 -2.69 9.23 2.21
CA THR A 32 -3.15 8.06 2.96
C THR A 32 -2.69 6.76 2.30
N ILE A 33 -2.77 6.66 0.98
CA ILE A 33 -2.21 5.52 0.23
C ILE A 33 -0.71 5.39 0.47
N ALA A 34 0.04 6.49 0.37
CA ALA A 34 1.47 6.50 0.67
C ALA A 34 1.77 6.09 2.12
N GLN A 35 0.88 6.41 3.07
CA GLN A 35 1.02 5.97 4.46
C GLN A 35 0.83 4.45 4.60
N HIS A 36 -0.18 3.87 3.96
CA HIS A 36 -0.36 2.40 3.97
C HIS A 36 0.87 1.68 3.39
N LEU A 37 1.51 2.27 2.38
CA LEU A 37 2.76 1.73 1.82
C LEU A 37 3.92 1.82 2.81
N ASP A 38 4.06 2.94 3.53
CA ASP A 38 5.08 3.10 4.58
C ASP A 38 4.86 2.12 5.73
N ASP A 39 3.61 1.92 6.15
CA ASP A 39 3.25 1.00 7.23
C ASP A 39 3.65 -0.45 6.88
N VAL A 40 3.40 -0.86 5.62
CA VAL A 40 3.83 -2.17 5.12
C VAL A 40 5.36 -2.26 5.02
N VAL A 41 6.06 -1.21 4.61
CA VAL A 41 7.53 -1.20 4.55
C VAL A 41 8.16 -1.27 5.95
N ALA A 42 7.53 -0.62 6.93
CA ALA A 42 8.00 -0.58 8.31
C ALA A 42 7.70 -1.87 9.09
N ASP A 43 6.74 -2.68 8.64
CA ASP A 43 6.39 -3.95 9.28
C ASP A 43 7.53 -4.97 9.16
N PRO A 44 8.13 -5.45 10.28
CA PRO A 44 9.16 -6.48 10.26
C PRO A 44 8.70 -7.78 9.58
N SER A 45 7.40 -8.04 9.62
CA SER A 45 6.76 -9.22 9.05
C SER A 45 6.48 -9.10 7.56
N ALA A 46 6.79 -7.96 6.92
CA ALA A 46 6.48 -7.73 5.51
C ALA A 46 7.16 -8.70 4.54
N HIS A 47 8.19 -9.43 4.98
CA HIS A 47 8.78 -10.52 4.21
C HIS A 47 7.84 -11.73 4.03
N LEU A 48 6.75 -11.80 4.80
CA LEU A 48 5.72 -12.84 4.76
C LEU A 48 4.53 -12.51 3.85
N LEU A 49 4.53 -11.31 3.24
CA LEU A 49 3.51 -10.93 2.25
C LEU A 49 3.47 -11.92 1.09
N ASP A 50 2.26 -12.33 0.71
CA ASP A 50 2.06 -13.12 -0.49
C ASP A 50 2.50 -12.32 -1.74
N VAL A 51 2.91 -13.04 -2.78
CA VAL A 51 3.44 -12.45 -4.01
C VAL A 51 2.43 -11.51 -4.67
N GLY A 52 1.13 -11.82 -4.61
CA GLY A 52 0.07 -11.00 -5.17
C GLY A 52 -0.03 -9.65 -4.45
N SER A 53 -0.15 -9.66 -3.13
CA SER A 53 -0.21 -8.43 -2.32
C SER A 53 1.03 -7.57 -2.49
N ARG A 54 2.22 -8.19 -2.57
CA ARG A 54 3.48 -7.48 -2.82
C ARG A 54 3.49 -6.78 -4.19
N ILE A 55 3.09 -7.48 -5.25
CA ILE A 55 3.01 -6.89 -6.60
C ILE A 55 1.98 -5.76 -6.62
N THR A 56 0.82 -5.93 -5.99
CA THR A 56 -0.20 -4.89 -5.93
C THR A 56 0.33 -3.61 -5.29
N LEU A 57 0.97 -3.71 -4.12
CA LEU A 57 1.52 -2.53 -3.42
C LEU A 57 2.65 -1.87 -4.22
N GLU A 58 3.52 -2.65 -4.85
CA GLU A 58 4.60 -2.14 -5.71
C GLU A 58 4.05 -1.39 -6.92
N ARG A 59 3.09 -1.97 -7.64
CA ARG A 59 2.45 -1.31 -8.80
C ARG A 59 1.66 -0.09 -8.38
N MET A 60 1.14 -0.05 -7.16
CA MET A 60 0.44 1.11 -6.67
C MET A 60 1.37 2.30 -6.45
N ALA A 61 2.55 2.06 -5.85
CA ALA A 61 3.57 3.07 -5.63
C ALA A 61 4.21 3.56 -6.95
N THR A 62 4.40 2.66 -7.92
CA THR A 62 5.22 2.93 -9.11
C THR A 62 4.42 3.27 -10.37
N THR A 63 3.15 2.88 -10.46
CA THR A 63 2.35 3.01 -11.69
C THR A 63 0.96 3.56 -11.42
N HIS A 64 0.13 2.86 -10.64
CA HIS A 64 -1.30 3.19 -10.56
C HIS A 64 -1.55 4.59 -9.98
N LEU A 65 -0.92 4.93 -8.85
CA LEU A 65 -1.13 6.25 -8.24
C LEU A 65 -0.57 7.39 -9.10
N PRO A 66 0.69 7.31 -9.59
CA PRO A 66 1.22 8.33 -10.52
C PRO A 66 0.38 8.50 -11.79
N ASP A 67 -0.03 7.40 -12.43
CA ASP A 67 -0.78 7.44 -13.69
C ASP A 67 -2.17 8.03 -13.50
N THR A 68 -2.87 7.67 -12.43
CA THR A 68 -4.17 8.26 -12.08
C THR A 68 -4.06 9.78 -11.90
N ILE A 69 -3.04 10.25 -11.18
CA ILE A 69 -2.84 11.69 -10.97
C ILE A 69 -2.42 12.39 -12.26
N ASN A 70 -1.54 11.78 -13.07
CA ASN A 70 -1.12 12.34 -14.36
C ASN A 70 -2.30 12.44 -15.35
N ALA A 71 -3.15 11.40 -15.40
CA ALA A 71 -4.36 11.41 -16.22
C ALA A 71 -5.29 12.55 -15.81
N TYR A 72 -5.49 12.75 -14.50
CA TYR A 72 -6.22 13.91 -14.00
C TYR A 72 -5.55 15.22 -14.41
N LEU A 73 -4.24 15.39 -14.22
CA LEU A 73 -3.54 16.64 -14.53
C LEU A 73 -3.65 17.02 -16.01
N ALA A 74 -3.74 16.02 -16.90
CA ALA A 74 -3.97 16.18 -18.33
C ALA A 74 -5.43 16.53 -18.66
N ALA A 75 -6.40 16.00 -17.91
CA ALA A 75 -7.83 16.17 -18.12
C ALA A 75 -8.51 17.20 -17.20
N ARG A 76 -7.77 17.90 -16.32
CA ARG A 76 -8.30 18.70 -15.20
C ARG A 76 -9.29 19.83 -15.57
N THR A 77 -9.37 20.20 -16.84
CA THR A 77 -10.32 21.21 -17.33
C THR A 77 -11.66 20.61 -17.77
N MET A 78 -11.77 19.28 -17.79
CA MET A 78 -13.02 18.59 -18.09
C MET A 78 -13.99 18.73 -16.90
N PRO A 79 -15.31 18.75 -17.19
CA PRO A 79 -16.32 18.60 -16.14
C PRO A 79 -16.05 17.35 -15.30
N ASP A 80 -16.31 17.45 -14.00
CA ASP A 80 -16.26 16.34 -13.04
C ASP A 80 -14.89 15.66 -12.87
N ALA A 81 -13.81 16.21 -13.44
CA ALA A 81 -12.46 15.63 -13.35
C ALA A 81 -11.98 15.49 -11.90
N ASP A 82 -12.30 16.46 -11.04
CA ASP A 82 -11.97 16.44 -9.62
C ASP A 82 -12.67 15.30 -8.88
N GLU A 83 -13.95 15.07 -9.19
CA GLU A 83 -14.78 14.04 -8.56
C GLU A 83 -14.32 12.65 -9.00
N LEU A 84 -14.05 12.48 -10.30
CA LEU A 84 -13.52 11.25 -10.86
C LEU A 84 -12.16 10.88 -10.26
N LEU A 85 -11.26 11.86 -10.09
CA LEU A 85 -9.99 11.63 -9.42
C LEU A 85 -10.20 11.13 -7.99
N VAL A 86 -11.08 11.78 -7.23
CA VAL A 86 -11.37 11.39 -5.84
C VAL A 86 -11.92 9.97 -5.76
N GLU A 87 -12.83 9.58 -6.67
CA GLU A 87 -13.40 8.23 -6.72
C GLU A 87 -12.33 7.17 -7.04
N GLN A 88 -11.47 7.46 -8.02
CA GLN A 88 -10.37 6.57 -8.39
C GLN A 88 -9.38 6.40 -7.24
N LEU A 89 -8.99 7.50 -6.59
CA LEU A 89 -8.10 7.46 -5.43
C LEU A 89 -8.74 6.76 -4.22
N ALA A 90 -10.03 6.92 -3.99
CA ALA A 90 -10.73 6.18 -2.93
C ALA A 90 -10.71 4.66 -3.20
N THR A 91 -10.90 4.25 -4.46
CA THR A 91 -10.80 2.85 -4.86
C THR A 91 -9.40 2.29 -4.62
N LEU A 92 -8.37 3.06 -4.98
CA LEU A 92 -6.98 2.68 -4.71
C LEU A 92 -6.70 2.60 -3.21
N GLU A 93 -7.19 3.56 -2.41
CA GLU A 93 -7.02 3.55 -0.94
C GLU A 93 -7.59 2.28 -0.31
N VAL A 94 -8.80 1.87 -0.68
CA VAL A 94 -9.40 0.63 -0.20
C VAL A 94 -8.56 -0.59 -0.58
N ALA A 95 -7.96 -0.61 -1.77
CA ALA A 95 -7.08 -1.69 -2.20
C ALA A 95 -5.77 -1.72 -1.40
N ALA A 96 -5.16 -0.55 -1.13
CA ALA A 96 -3.96 -0.44 -0.29
C ALA A 96 -4.23 -0.94 1.12
N SER A 97 -5.29 -0.43 1.74
CA SER A 97 -5.68 -0.78 3.10
C SER A 97 -5.90 -2.29 3.24
N LYS A 98 -6.59 -2.92 2.28
CA LYS A 98 -6.81 -4.38 2.29
C LYS A 98 -5.51 -5.17 2.10
N ALA A 99 -4.63 -4.75 1.20
CA ALA A 99 -3.34 -5.41 1.00
C ALA A 99 -2.43 -5.27 2.23
N ALA A 100 -2.44 -4.10 2.89
CA ALA A 100 -1.73 -3.88 4.14
C ALA A 100 -2.28 -4.74 5.28
N ALA A 101 -3.61 -4.80 5.44
CA ALA A 101 -4.25 -5.65 6.46
C ALA A 101 -3.92 -7.15 6.27
N ARG A 102 -3.90 -7.63 5.03
CA ARG A 102 -3.50 -9.01 4.72
C ARG A 102 -2.06 -9.33 5.09
N SER A 103 -1.15 -8.36 5.04
CA SER A 103 0.23 -8.51 5.53
C SER A 103 0.25 -8.94 6.99
N ILE A 104 -0.57 -8.29 7.80
CA ILE A 104 -0.67 -8.52 9.25
C ILE A 104 -1.28 -9.91 9.52
N GLU A 105 -2.31 -10.28 8.77
CA GLU A 105 -2.93 -11.62 8.89
C GLU A 105 -1.94 -12.74 8.51
N ALA A 106 -1.23 -12.60 7.39
CA ALA A 106 -0.22 -13.57 6.96
C ALA A 106 0.91 -13.73 7.99
N ALA A 107 1.33 -12.62 8.61
CA ALA A 107 2.32 -12.64 9.68
C ALA A 107 1.83 -13.44 10.91
N ARG A 108 0.59 -13.19 11.33
CA ARG A 108 -0.05 -13.91 12.43
C ARG A 108 -0.12 -15.41 12.15
N ASP A 109 -0.55 -15.79 10.96
CA ASP A 109 -0.69 -17.20 10.59
C ASP A 109 0.67 -17.92 10.58
N ALA A 110 1.71 -17.25 10.06
CA ALA A 110 3.07 -17.79 10.09
C ALA A 110 3.58 -18.02 11.53
N PHE A 111 3.33 -17.09 12.46
CA PHE A 111 3.71 -17.27 13.86
C PHE A 111 2.93 -18.40 14.54
N LEU A 112 1.65 -18.56 14.24
CA LEU A 112 0.85 -19.67 14.77
C LEU A 112 1.39 -21.03 14.29
N ILE A 113 1.73 -21.14 13.01
CA ILE A 113 2.32 -22.36 12.43
C ILE A 113 3.68 -22.67 13.05
N GLN A 114 4.53 -21.66 13.26
CA GLN A 114 5.81 -21.85 13.95
C GLN A 114 5.62 -22.28 15.39
N GLY A 115 4.67 -21.67 16.11
CA GLY A 115 4.34 -22.04 17.49
C GLY A 115 3.88 -23.48 17.60
N SER A 116 2.91 -23.89 16.77
CA SER A 116 2.41 -25.27 16.77
C SER A 116 3.50 -26.27 16.41
N PHE A 117 4.36 -25.96 15.45
CA PHE A 117 5.50 -26.82 15.12
C PHE A 117 6.47 -26.98 16.30
N LEU A 118 6.76 -25.91 17.03
CA LEU A 118 7.63 -25.96 18.21
C LEU A 118 7.00 -26.76 19.35
N GLU A 119 5.71 -26.60 19.59
CA GLU A 119 4.93 -27.40 20.55
C GLU A 119 4.95 -28.88 20.18
N ASP A 120 4.70 -29.24 18.92
CA ASP A 120 4.77 -30.63 18.46
C ASP A 120 6.17 -31.22 18.64
N LYS A 121 7.20 -30.43 18.28
CA LYS A 121 8.61 -30.88 18.28
C LYS A 121 9.20 -31.02 19.68
N TYR A 122 8.83 -30.13 20.61
CA TYR A 122 9.48 -30.03 21.92
C TYR A 122 8.52 -30.18 23.10
N GLY A 123 7.22 -29.95 22.92
CA GLY A 123 6.20 -30.06 23.97
C GLY A 123 5.99 -31.50 24.45
N SER A 124 6.32 -32.49 23.63
CA SER A 124 6.32 -33.91 24.01
C SER A 124 7.52 -34.34 24.86
N PHE A 125 8.51 -33.47 25.10
CA PHE A 125 9.52 -33.66 26.16
C PHE A 125 8.92 -33.31 27.52
N HIS A 126 7.98 -34.14 28.00
CA HIS A 126 7.69 -34.23 29.42
C HIS A 126 8.55 -35.36 30.00
N VAL A 127 9.43 -34.99 30.93
CA VAL A 127 10.18 -35.89 31.83
C VAL A 127 9.21 -36.65 32.72
#